data_AF-A0AAN7C083-F1
#
_entry.id   AF-A0AAN7C083-F1
#
_cell.length_a   1.000
_cell.length_b   1.000
_cell.length_c   1.000
_cell.angle_alpha   90.00
_cell.angle_beta   90.00
_cell.angle_gamma   90.00
#
_symmetry.space_group_name_H-M   'P 1'
#
loop_
_entity.id
_entity.type
_entity.pdbx_description
1 polymer ?
#
loop_
_entity_poly.entity_id
_entity_poly.type
_entity_poly.pdbx_seq_one_letter_code
_entity_poly.pdbx_strand_id
1 'polypeptide(L)'
;MHQDFMRFHQQYGDTVRIKSDEISYANAQAWKDIHAHVPGRPELLKDPVRLPRAPQRHHEHPRGGHAQPRDVRQPVRPCLSDKGLRVQEAKHPPLRRPAETTS
;
A
#
# COMPACT_ATOMS: atom_id res chain seq x y z
N MET A 1 2.44 -19.63 -2.14
CA MET A 1 3.21 -18.39 -2.41
C MET A 1 3.62 -17.66 -1.12
N HIS A 2 2.69 -17.14 -0.30
CA HIS A 2 3.08 -16.40 0.92
C HIS A 2 3.88 -17.26 1.93
N GLN A 3 3.42 -18.49 2.18
CA GLN A 3 4.12 -19.42 3.07
C GLN A 3 5.49 -19.86 2.53
N ASP A 4 5.63 -19.96 1.21
CA ASP A 4 6.89 -20.33 0.57
C ASP A 4 7.96 -19.25 0.76
N PHE A 5 7.59 -17.97 0.63
CA PHE A 5 8.51 -16.86 0.90
C PHE A 5 8.96 -16.83 2.35
N MET A 6 8.06 -17.06 3.30
CA MET A 6 8.42 -17.13 4.71
C MET A 6 9.45 -18.26 4.95
N ARG A 7 9.24 -19.45 4.37
CA ARG A 7 10.19 -20.56 4.47
C ARG A 7 11.55 -20.21 3.86
N PHE A 8 11.57 -19.59 2.68
CA PHE A 8 12.82 -19.18 2.05
C PHE A 8 13.57 -18.13 2.86
N HIS A 9 12.86 -17.16 3.43
CA HIS A 9 13.49 -16.15 4.28
C HIS A 9 14.00 -16.74 5.60
N GLN A 10 13.34 -17.75 6.17
CA GLN A 10 13.86 -18.49 7.32
C GLN A 10 15.14 -19.28 7.00
N GLN A 11 15.24 -19.85 5.80
CA GLN A 11 16.36 -20.70 5.41
C GLN A 11 17.58 -19.91 4.89
N TYR A 12 17.34 -18.89 4.06
CA TYR A 12 18.38 -18.16 3.33
C TYR A 12 18.59 -16.73 3.83
N GLY A 13 17.75 -16.27 4.75
CA GLY A 13 17.82 -14.94 5.37
C GLY A 13 16.95 -13.88 4.70
N ASP A 14 17.19 -12.62 5.05
CA ASP A 14 16.28 -11.52 4.76
C ASP A 14 16.19 -11.12 3.29
N THR A 15 17.14 -11.54 2.46
CA THR A 15 17.19 -11.19 1.04
C THR A 15 17.31 -12.45 0.20
N VAL A 16 16.30 -12.75 -0.60
CA VAL A 16 16.23 -13.97 -1.41
C VAL A 16 15.86 -13.62 -2.84
N ARG A 17 16.65 -14.12 -3.81
CA ARG A 17 16.32 -14.01 -5.23
C ARG A 17 15.37 -15.14 -5.61
N ILE A 18 14.17 -14.78 -6.05
CA ILE A 18 13.09 -15.73 -6.35
C ILE A 18 13.11 -16.12 -7.84
N LYS A 19 13.49 -15.18 -8.69
CA LYS A 19 13.63 -15.35 -10.14
C LYS A 19 14.78 -14.50 -10.66
N SER A 20 15.20 -14.73 -11.91
CA SER A 20 16.24 -13.91 -12.55
C SER A 20 15.95 -12.40 -12.50
N ASP A 21 14.67 -12.01 -12.52
CA ASP A 21 14.18 -10.63 -12.52
C ASP A 21 13.48 -10.22 -11.21
N GLU A 22 13.44 -11.09 -10.19
CA GLU A 22 12.70 -10.84 -8.95
C GLU A 22 13.52 -11.15 -7.68
N ILE A 23 13.54 -10.17 -6.77
CA ILE A 23 14.18 -10.27 -5.45
C ILE A 23 13.15 -9.94 -4.36
N SER A 24 13.16 -10.73 -3.30
CA SER A 24 12.30 -10.57 -2.12
C SER A 24 13.14 -10.10 -0.93
N TYR A 25 12.58 -9.14 -0.19
CA TYR A 25 13.17 -8.61 1.04
C TYR A 25 12.21 -8.78 2.21
N ALA A 26 12.70 -9.32 3.33
CA ALA A 26 11.95 -9.49 4.57
C ALA A 26 12.37 -8.52 5.69
N ASN A 27 13.33 -7.63 5.44
CA ASN A 27 13.78 -6.65 6.43
C ASN A 27 13.00 -5.32 6.32
N ALA A 28 12.86 -4.63 7.45
CA ALA A 28 12.12 -3.36 7.53
C ALA A 28 12.85 -2.18 6.87
N GLN A 29 14.18 -2.24 6.76
CA GLN A 29 14.97 -1.15 6.17
C GLN A 29 14.77 -1.08 4.64
N ALA A 30 14.68 -2.22 3.97
CA ALA A 30 14.41 -2.35 2.55
C ALA A 30 13.08 -1.69 2.18
N TRP A 31 12.06 -1.75 3.04
CA TRP A 31 10.81 -1.01 2.81
C TRP A 31 11.04 0.49 2.67
N LYS A 32 11.87 1.08 3.54
CA LYS A 32 12.25 2.49 3.45
C LYS A 32 13.10 2.72 2.20
N ASP A 33 14.09 1.88 1.95
CA ASP A 33 15.02 2.07 0.85
C ASP A 33 14.34 1.91 -0.53
N ILE A 34 13.27 1.13 -0.63
CA ILE A 34 12.55 0.87 -1.90
C ILE A 34 11.39 1.86 -2.10
N HIS A 35 10.66 2.18 -1.04
CA HIS A 35 9.40 2.94 -1.13
C HIS A 35 9.44 4.33 -0.49
N ALA A 36 10.51 4.73 0.19
CA ALA A 36 10.60 6.09 0.72
C ALA A 36 10.68 7.11 -0.43
N HIS A 37 9.98 8.22 -0.23
CA HIS A 37 10.11 9.39 -1.07
C HIS A 37 11.38 10.15 -0.65
N VAL A 38 12.42 10.11 -1.48
CA VAL A 38 13.67 10.83 -1.25
C VAL A 38 13.82 11.91 -2.33
N PRO A 39 13.97 13.20 -1.96
CA PRO A 39 14.17 14.26 -2.93
C PRO A 39 15.35 13.95 -3.86
N GLY A 40 15.13 14.07 -5.17
CA GLY A 40 16.15 13.77 -6.18
C GLY A 40 16.31 12.29 -6.55
N ARG A 41 15.65 11.36 -5.86
CA ARG A 41 15.62 9.94 -6.25
C ARG A 41 14.32 9.61 -7.00
N PRO A 42 14.39 8.96 -8.17
CA PRO A 42 13.18 8.51 -8.86
C PRO A 42 12.45 7.45 -8.03
N GLU A 43 11.13 7.58 -7.91
CA GLU A 43 10.29 6.58 -7.26
C GLU A 43 10.27 5.27 -8.07
N LEU A 44 10.23 4.14 -7.36
CA LEU A 44 10.07 2.83 -7.99
C LEU A 44 8.67 2.70 -8.61
N LEU A 45 8.62 2.47 -9.91
CA LEU A 45 7.38 2.24 -10.63
C LEU A 45 6.71 0.93 -10.17
N LYS A 46 5.38 0.93 -10.16
CA LYS A 46 4.60 -0.28 -9.89
C LYS A 46 4.73 -1.26 -11.05
N ASP A 47 4.90 -2.54 -10.73
CA ASP A 47 5.01 -3.64 -11.69
C ASP A 47 3.78 -3.69 -12.61
N PRO A 48 3.97 -3.61 -13.94
CA PRO A 48 2.88 -3.59 -14.89
C PRO A 48 2.09 -4.88 -15.00
N VAL A 49 2.69 -6.01 -14.67
CA VAL A 49 2.04 -7.33 -14.67
C VAL A 49 1.18 -7.50 -13.43
N ARG A 50 1.67 -7.07 -12.26
CA ARG A 50 0.93 -7.21 -11.00
C ARG A 50 -0.23 -6.24 -10.85
N LEU A 51 -0.13 -5.06 -11.46
CA LEU A 51 -1.13 -4.01 -11.34
C LEU A 51 -1.62 -3.55 -12.71
N PRO A 52 -2.20 -4.41 -13.58
CA PRO A 52 -2.61 -4.11 -14.96
C PRO A 52 -3.37 -2.77 -15.07
N ARG A 53 -3.11 -1.98 -16.13
CA ARG A 53 -3.90 -0.77 -16.38
C ARG A 53 -5.29 -1.20 -16.79
N ALA A 54 -6.31 -0.65 -16.15
CA ALA A 54 -7.67 -0.84 -16.59
C ALA A 54 -7.83 -0.32 -18.05
N PRO A 55 -8.53 -1.06 -18.93
CA PRO A 55 -8.62 -0.74 -20.35
C PRO A 55 -9.39 0.55 -20.65
N GLN A 56 -10.23 1.05 -19.73
CA GLN A 56 -11.06 2.24 -19.94
C GLN A 56 -10.84 3.30 -18.84
N ARG A 57 -10.05 4.33 -19.21
CA ARG A 57 -10.08 5.77 -18.85
C ARG A 57 -10.51 6.25 -17.45
N HIS A 58 -10.43 5.45 -16.39
CA HIS A 58 -10.34 6.02 -15.05
C HIS A 58 -8.86 6.22 -14.73
N HIS A 59 -8.40 7.47 -14.75
CA HIS A 59 -7.05 7.91 -14.33
C HIS A 59 -6.75 7.60 -12.84
N GLU A 60 -7.64 6.89 -12.17
CA GLU A 60 -7.58 6.54 -10.76
C GLU A 60 -6.87 5.20 -10.60
N HIS A 61 -5.54 5.12 -10.74
CA HIS A 61 -4.83 3.87 -10.46
C HIS A 61 -3.45 4.03 -9.81
N PRO A 62 -3.00 3.01 -9.04
CA PRO A 62 -1.78 3.02 -8.19
C PRO A 62 -0.46 3.19 -8.93
N ARG A 63 -0.48 3.25 -10.27
CA ARG A 63 0.71 3.41 -11.10
C ARG A 63 1.09 4.87 -11.21
N GLY A 64 1.90 5.32 -10.27
CA GLY A 64 2.65 6.56 -10.45
C GLY A 64 3.69 6.40 -11.54
N GLY A 65 3.52 7.07 -12.68
CA GLY A 65 4.66 7.69 -13.34
C GLY A 65 5.07 8.94 -12.55
N HIS A 66 6.29 9.43 -12.75
CA HIS A 66 6.95 10.49 -11.97
C HIS A 66 6.15 11.80 -11.75
N ALA A 67 5.02 12.00 -12.44
CA ALA A 67 4.22 13.23 -12.38
C ALA A 67 2.81 13.09 -11.78
N GLN A 68 2.22 11.91 -11.55
CA GLN A 68 0.76 11.79 -11.33
C GLN A 68 0.23 11.35 -9.94
N PRO A 69 0.99 10.72 -9.01
CA PRO A 69 0.43 10.33 -7.70
C PRO A 69 0.02 11.49 -6.81
N ARG A 70 0.68 12.64 -6.95
CA ARG A 70 0.43 13.83 -6.12
C ARG A 70 -0.92 14.46 -6.48
N ASP A 71 -1.18 14.61 -7.77
CA ASP A 71 -2.33 15.33 -8.30
C ASP A 71 -3.66 14.64 -7.99
N VAL A 72 -3.67 13.30 -8.00
CA VAL A 72 -4.89 12.52 -7.69
C VAL A 72 -5.09 12.35 -6.18
N ARG A 73 -4.01 12.27 -5.38
CA ARG A 73 -4.14 12.16 -3.92
C ARG A 73 -4.49 13.48 -3.28
N GLN A 74 -4.00 14.60 -3.80
CA GLN A 74 -4.13 15.91 -3.16
C GLN A 74 -5.58 16.32 -2.86
N PRO A 75 -6.58 16.12 -3.75
CA PRO A 75 -7.97 16.43 -3.47
C PRO A 75 -8.59 15.61 -2.33
N VAL A 76 -8.18 14.34 -2.18
CA VAL A 76 -8.78 13.41 -1.19
C VAL A 76 -8.07 13.46 0.17
N ARG A 77 -6.82 13.93 0.21
CA ARG A 77 -6.01 14.04 1.44
C ARG A 77 -6.73 14.70 2.62
N PRO A 78 -7.45 15.83 2.47
CA PRO A 78 -8.11 16.47 3.60
C PRO A 78 -9.18 15.60 4.27
N CYS A 79 -9.91 14.80 3.47
CA CYS A 79 -10.96 13.91 3.96
C CYS A 79 -10.40 12.76 4.82
N LEU A 80 -9.17 12.33 4.56
CA LEU A 80 -8.46 11.27 5.28
C LEU A 80 -7.47 11.82 6.32
N SER A 81 -7.53 13.11 6.64
CA SER A 81 -6.75 13.70 7.74
C SER A 81 -7.40 13.38 9.09
N ASP A 82 -6.66 13.45 10.19
CA ASP A 82 -7.22 13.25 11.55
C ASP A 82 -8.47 14.12 11.81
N LYS A 83 -8.44 15.37 11.33
CA LYS A 83 -9.58 16.28 11.45
C LYS A 83 -10.76 15.80 10.58
N GLY A 84 -10.50 15.36 9.36
CA GLY A 84 -11.51 14.81 8.46
C GLY A 84 -12.17 13.56 9.02
N LEU A 85 -11.36 12.64 9.54
CA LEU A 85 -11.83 11.40 10.16
C LEU A 85 -12.69 11.66 11.39
N ARG A 86 -12.28 12.56 12.30
CA ARG A 86 -13.08 12.93 13.47
C ARG A 86 -14.45 13.50 13.10
N VAL A 87 -14.53 14.28 12.03
CA VAL A 87 -15.80 14.81 11.52
C VAL A 87 -16.70 13.70 10.97
N GLN A 88 -16.12 12.66 10.37
CA GLN A 88 -16.86 11.49 9.88
C GLN A 88 -17.35 10.60 11.03
N GLU A 89 -16.50 10.32 12.01
CA GLU A 89 -16.85 9.51 13.19
C GLU A 89 -17.96 10.17 14.02
N ALA A 90 -17.88 11.48 14.24
CA ALA A 90 -18.91 12.21 14.98
C ALA A 90 -20.29 12.22 14.27
N LYS A 91 -20.31 12.06 12.94
CA LYS A 91 -21.54 12.02 12.14
C LYS A 91 -22.23 10.66 12.13
N HIS A 92 -21.56 9.60 12.57
CA HIS A 92 -22.14 8.26 12.64
C HIS A 92 -22.29 7.85 14.11
N PRO A 93 -23.52 7.67 14.64
CA PRO A 93 -23.67 7.13 15.99
C PRO A 93 -22.98 5.75 16.06
N PRO A 94 -22.35 5.38 17.19
CA PRO A 94 -21.75 4.07 17.31
C PRO A 94 -22.84 3.02 17.03
N LEU A 95 -22.57 2.12 16.09
CA LEU A 95 -23.43 0.97 15.84
C LEU A 95 -23.59 0.25 17.19
N ARG A 96 -24.80 0.30 17.77
CA ARG A 96 -25.09 -0.45 19.00
C ARG A 96 -24.77 -1.91 18.70
N ARG A 97 -23.79 -2.47 19.41
CA ARG A 97 -23.60 -3.92 19.40
C ARG A 97 -24.92 -4.54 19.88
N PRO A 98 -25.46 -5.57 19.22
CA PRO A 98 -26.62 -6.26 19.75
C PRO A 98 -26.26 -6.73 21.15
N ALA A 99 -27.11 -6.37 22.12
CA ALA A 99 -26.93 -6.80 23.51
C ALA A 99 -26.82 -8.33 23.50
N GLU A 100 -25.74 -8.84 24.08
CA GLU A 100 -25.60 -10.26 24.34
C GLU A 100 -26.73 -10.64 25.30
N THR A 101 -27.78 -11.27 24.76
CA THR A 101 -28.83 -11.92 25.53
C THR A 101 -28.15 -13.04 26.32
N THR A 102 -27.74 -12.72 27.55
CA THR A 102 -27.47 -13.74 28.56
C THR A 102 -28.81 -14.40 28.87
N SER A 103 -28.92 -15.69 28.56
CA SER A 103 -29.95 -16.59 29.06
C SER A 103 -29.32 -17.92 29.41
#